data_AF-A0AA39MLM3-F1
#
_entry.id   AF-A0AA39MLM3-F1
#
_cell.length_a   1.000
_cell.length_b   1.000
_cell.length_c   1.000
_cell.angle_alpha   90.00
_cell.angle_beta   90.00
_cell.angle_gamma   90.00
#
_symmetry.space_group_name_H-M   'P 1'
#
loop_
_entity.id
_entity.type
_entity.pdbx_description
1 polymer ?
#
loop_
_entity_poly.entity_id
_entity_poly.type
_entity_poly.pdbx_seq_one_letter_code
_entity_poly.pdbx_strand_id
1 'polypeptide(L)'
;MEDRRAAHNASSRRSYAKRRDVINQRRRETYKQKKSQKNENSLEPLDSLQGAQPAEIEANIGQPRTQRYTPLTEAMDQIIHLSARFGILTTGSPQHHADILYQEYQRSVTLDRPQGSRSLLDDAVLEVSSLEQSLREQEHVILNSGGTGSEMEKLRAVLDPVCLLKGWLEEMLCEAMISPACLKRKYLRRELGFLRYN
;
A
#
# COMPACT_ATOMS: atom_id res chain seq x y z
N MET A 1 34.92 -2.61 19.32
CA MET A 1 33.85 -3.53 18.82
C MET A 1 32.71 -2.78 18.12
N GLU A 2 32.43 -1.52 18.48
CA GLU A 2 31.39 -0.71 17.83
C GLU A 2 31.69 -0.32 16.38
N ASP A 3 32.95 -0.05 16.02
CA ASP A 3 33.31 0.35 14.65
C ASP A 3 33.03 -0.74 13.60
N ARG A 4 33.23 -2.02 13.96
CA ARG A 4 32.87 -3.15 13.11
C ARG A 4 31.35 -3.24 12.88
N ARG A 5 30.54 -2.94 13.90
CA ARG A 5 29.07 -2.92 13.78
C ARG A 5 28.60 -1.72 12.96
N ALA A 6 29.19 -0.54 13.17
CA ALA A 6 28.87 0.67 12.40
C ALA A 6 29.18 0.50 10.90
N ALA A 7 30.35 -0.07 10.57
CA ALA A 7 30.74 -0.37 9.20
C ALA A 7 29.82 -1.41 8.54
N HIS A 8 29.45 -2.47 9.27
CA HIS A 8 28.49 -3.48 8.80
C HIS A 8 27.11 -2.86 8.52
N ASN A 9 26.61 -2.01 9.43
CA ASN A 9 25.32 -1.34 9.27
C ASN A 9 25.32 -0.32 8.11
N ALA A 10 26.43 0.39 7.90
CA ALA A 10 26.58 1.28 6.75
C ALA A 10 26.62 0.50 5.43
N SER A 11 27.32 -0.64 5.40
CA SER A 11 27.35 -1.54 4.24
C SER A 11 25.96 -2.11 3.94
N SER A 12 25.24 -2.56 4.98
CA SER A 12 23.89 -3.10 4.85
C SER A 12 22.90 -2.06 4.31
N ARG A 13 22.95 -0.82 4.83
CA ARG A 13 22.15 0.31 4.31
C ARG A 13 22.43 0.61 2.84
N ARG A 14 23.70 0.63 2.43
CA ARG A 14 24.08 0.83 1.01
C ARG A 14 23.63 -0.32 0.13
N SER A 15 23.69 -1.56 0.62
CA SER A 15 23.22 -2.75 -0.10
C SER A 15 21.70 -2.72 -0.31
N TYR A 16 20.94 -2.39 0.74
CA TYR A 16 19.49 -2.25 0.64
C TYR A 16 19.11 -1.11 -0.30
N ALA A 17 19.73 0.07 -0.17
CA ALA A 17 19.47 1.20 -1.08
C ALA A 17 19.67 0.83 -2.56
N LYS A 18 20.72 0.05 -2.88
CA LYS A 18 20.98 -0.43 -4.24
C LYS A 18 20.01 -1.50 -4.73
N ARG A 19 19.44 -2.31 -3.83
CA ARG A 19 18.59 -3.46 -4.20
C ARG A 19 17.12 -3.27 -3.84
N ARG A 20 16.72 -2.11 -3.31
CA ARG A 20 15.37 -1.91 -2.76
C ARG A 20 14.31 -2.21 -3.80
N ASP A 21 14.52 -1.78 -5.05
CA ASP A 21 13.52 -1.93 -6.09
C ASP A 21 13.36 -3.40 -6.50
N VAL A 22 14.46 -4.17 -6.56
CA VAL A 22 14.45 -5.62 -6.80
C VAL A 22 13.80 -6.38 -5.64
N ILE A 23 14.11 -5.98 -4.41
CA ILE A 23 13.53 -6.58 -3.20
C ILE A 23 12.03 -6.31 -3.17
N ASN A 24 11.60 -5.07 -3.44
CA ASN A 24 10.20 -4.67 -3.48
C ASN A 24 9.47 -5.33 -4.65
N GLN A 25 10.12 -5.54 -5.80
CA GLN A 25 9.57 -6.29 -6.92
C GLN A 25 9.30 -7.75 -6.56
N ARG A 26 10.28 -8.46 -5.99
CA ARG A 26 10.07 -9.85 -5.52
C ARG A 26 8.97 -9.96 -4.48
N ARG A 27 8.89 -8.99 -3.56
CA ARG A 27 7.82 -8.95 -2.55
C ARG A 27 6.44 -8.82 -3.21
N ARG A 28 6.31 -7.96 -4.22
CA ARG A 28 5.07 -7.80 -4.99
C ARG A 28 4.66 -9.08 -5.70
N GLU A 29 5.60 -9.79 -6.30
CA GLU A 29 5.34 -11.07 -6.98
C GLU A 29 4.89 -12.16 -6.00
N THR A 30 5.55 -12.27 -4.85
CA THR A 30 5.19 -13.25 -3.81
C THR A 30 3.79 -12.98 -3.24
N TYR A 31 3.45 -11.70 -3.04
CA TYR A 31 2.11 -11.32 -2.59
C TYR A 31 1.04 -11.64 -3.64
N LYS A 32 1.29 -11.33 -4.92
CA LYS A 32 0.37 -11.69 -6.01
C LYS A 32 0.10 -13.20 -6.04
N GLN A 33 1.13 -14.03 -5.89
CA GLN A 33 0.98 -15.49 -5.84
C GLN A 33 0.13 -15.94 -4.64
N LYS A 34 0.38 -15.42 -3.44
CA LYS A 34 -0.40 -15.75 -2.23
C LYS A 34 -1.86 -15.30 -2.34
N LYS A 35 -2.11 -14.14 -2.95
CA LYS A 35 -3.46 -13.61 -3.15
C LYS A 35 -4.24 -14.46 -4.18
N SER A 36 -3.60 -14.88 -5.26
CA SER A 36 -4.21 -15.79 -6.25
C SER A 36 -4.55 -17.16 -5.66
N GLN A 37 -3.65 -17.73 -4.85
CA GLN A 37 -3.90 -19.02 -4.16
C GLN A 37 -5.08 -18.98 -3.18
N LYS A 38 -5.33 -17.82 -2.54
CA LYS A 38 -6.47 -17.65 -1.65
C LYS A 38 -7.82 -17.60 -2.41
N ASN A 39 -7.81 -17.17 -3.67
CA ASN A 39 -9.00 -17.12 -4.52
C ASN A 39 -9.30 -18.47 -5.21
N GLU A 40 -8.29 -19.29 -5.51
CA GLU A 40 -8.48 -20.63 -6.08
C GLU A 40 -9.14 -21.60 -5.09
N ASN A 41 -8.90 -21.43 -3.78
CA ASN A 41 -9.47 -22.29 -2.74
C ASN A 41 -10.94 -21.95 -2.38
N SER A 42 -11.59 -21.01 -3.08
CA SER A 42 -12.95 -20.53 -2.78
C SER A 42 -13.93 -20.72 -3.96
N LEU A 43 -13.73 -21.75 -4.77
CA LEU A 43 -14.67 -22.13 -5.84
C LEU A 43 -15.60 -23.25 -5.36
N GLU A 44 -16.69 -22.86 -4.70
CA GLU A 44 -17.90 -23.69 -4.67
C GLU A 44 -18.61 -23.53 -6.05
N PRO A 45 -18.96 -24.62 -6.75
CA PRO A 45 -19.59 -24.54 -8.06
C PRO A 45 -21.11 -24.33 -7.92
N LEU A 46 -21.62 -23.17 -8.30
CA LEU A 46 -23.04 -22.94 -8.55
C LEU A 46 -23.38 -23.34 -9.99
N ASP A 47 -23.39 -24.65 -10.24
CA ASP A 47 -24.13 -25.24 -11.35
C ASP A 47 -25.54 -25.57 -10.86
N SER A 48 -26.53 -24.80 -11.27
CA SER A 48 -27.87 -25.29 -11.72
C SER A 48 -28.88 -24.14 -11.79
N LEU A 49 -29.28 -23.79 -13.01
CA LEU A 49 -30.68 -23.57 -13.42
C LEU A 49 -30.70 -23.32 -14.94
N GLN A 50 -30.73 -24.42 -15.69
CA GLN A 50 -31.23 -24.42 -17.07
C GLN A 50 -32.76 -24.36 -17.03
N GLY A 51 -33.35 -23.47 -17.84
CA GLY A 51 -34.79 -23.45 -18.08
C GLY A 51 -35.20 -22.51 -19.21
N ALA A 52 -35.53 -23.11 -20.36
CA ALA A 52 -36.41 -22.63 -21.43
C ALA A 52 -35.90 -21.58 -22.46
N GLN A 53 -35.53 -22.11 -23.65
CA GLN A 53 -35.88 -21.74 -25.04
C GLN A 53 -35.92 -20.25 -25.49
N PRO A 54 -35.40 -19.93 -26.71
CA PRO A 54 -35.43 -18.60 -27.29
C PRO A 54 -36.75 -18.37 -28.04
N ALA A 55 -37.56 -17.41 -27.58
CA ALA A 55 -38.66 -16.87 -28.37
C ALA A 55 -38.31 -15.44 -28.78
N GLU A 56 -38.27 -15.23 -30.09
CA GLU A 56 -38.20 -13.93 -30.74
C GLU A 56 -39.35 -13.05 -30.25
N ILE A 57 -39.02 -11.97 -29.55
CA ILE A 57 -39.94 -10.86 -29.31
C ILE A 57 -39.17 -9.58 -29.62
N GLU A 58 -39.43 -9.02 -30.80
CA GLU A 58 -39.22 -7.61 -31.09
C GLU A 58 -40.02 -6.79 -30.07
N ALA A 59 -39.35 -6.40 -28.98
CA ALA A 59 -39.84 -5.40 -28.05
C ALA A 59 -38.88 -4.23 -28.07
N ASN A 60 -39.37 -3.17 -28.70
CA ASN A 60 -38.83 -1.82 -28.72
C ASN A 60 -38.70 -1.30 -27.27
N ILE A 61 -37.58 -1.59 -26.62
CA ILE A 61 -37.22 -1.04 -25.31
C ILE A 61 -35.87 -0.37 -25.50
N GLY A 62 -35.89 0.95 -25.37
CA GLY A 62 -34.75 1.83 -25.62
C GLY A 62 -33.46 1.27 -25.04
N GLN A 63 -32.42 1.29 -25.88
CA GLN A 63 -31.05 1.05 -25.48
C GLN A 63 -30.80 1.72 -24.12
N PRO A 64 -30.40 0.98 -23.07
CA PRO A 64 -29.81 1.65 -21.93
C PRO A 64 -28.61 2.40 -22.50
N ARG A 65 -28.64 3.74 -22.42
CA ARG A 65 -27.49 4.57 -22.73
C ARG A 65 -26.35 4.03 -21.89
N THR A 66 -25.50 3.20 -22.48
CA THR A 66 -24.20 2.85 -21.96
C THR A 66 -23.46 4.18 -21.98
N GLN A 67 -23.54 4.93 -20.86
CA GLN A 67 -22.70 6.10 -20.65
C GLN A 67 -21.27 5.59 -20.85
N ARG A 68 -20.67 5.97 -21.98
CA ARG A 68 -19.24 5.72 -22.20
C ARG A 68 -18.53 6.63 -21.21
N TYR A 69 -18.18 6.08 -20.06
CA TYR A 69 -17.32 6.76 -19.12
C TYR A 69 -16.02 7.07 -19.85
N THR A 70 -15.58 8.33 -19.76
CA THR A 70 -14.27 8.69 -20.31
C THR A 70 -13.20 8.07 -19.42
N PRO A 71 -12.02 7.71 -19.96
CA PRO A 71 -10.90 7.22 -19.14
C PRO A 71 -10.58 8.15 -17.96
N LEU A 72 -10.76 9.45 -18.15
CA LEU A 72 -10.60 10.46 -17.10
C LEU A 72 -11.64 10.28 -15.98
N THR A 73 -12.91 10.07 -16.31
CA THR A 73 -13.97 9.86 -15.30
C THR A 73 -13.70 8.59 -14.49
N GLU A 74 -13.32 7.50 -15.15
CA GLU A 74 -12.98 6.23 -14.46
C GLU A 74 -11.77 6.38 -13.53
N ALA A 75 -10.75 7.13 -13.96
CA ALA A 75 -9.58 7.41 -13.13
C ALA A 75 -9.95 8.21 -11.87
N MET A 76 -10.85 9.18 -12.00
CA MET A 76 -11.33 9.97 -10.85
C MET A 76 -12.13 9.12 -9.87
N ASP A 77 -12.99 8.22 -10.35
CA ASP A 77 -13.73 7.29 -9.50
C ASP A 77 -12.77 6.33 -8.77
N GLN A 78 -11.73 5.83 -9.45
CA GLN A 78 -10.69 5.03 -8.81
C GLN A 78 -9.93 5.80 -7.74
N ILE A 79 -9.61 7.09 -7.95
CA ILE A 79 -8.97 7.93 -6.93
C ILE A 79 -9.87 8.08 -5.69
N ILE A 80 -11.18 8.26 -5.87
CA ILE A 80 -12.15 8.33 -4.76
C ILE A 80 -12.13 7.02 -3.95
N HIS A 81 -12.16 5.87 -4.64
CA HIS A 81 -12.08 4.56 -3.98
C HIS A 81 -10.76 4.33 -3.25
N LEU A 82 -9.63 4.72 -3.86
CA LEU A 82 -8.30 4.62 -3.23
C LEU A 82 -8.18 5.55 -2.03
N SER A 83 -8.75 6.76 -2.10
CA SER A 83 -8.83 7.71 -0.99
C SER A 83 -9.61 7.14 0.18
N ALA A 84 -10.80 6.59 -0.07
CA ALA A 84 -11.61 5.96 0.97
C ALA A 84 -10.88 4.78 1.62
N ARG A 85 -10.23 3.92 0.81
CA ARG A 85 -9.43 2.80 1.31
C ARG A 85 -8.26 3.28 2.18
N PHE A 86 -7.55 4.33 1.77
CA PHE A 86 -6.47 4.92 2.55
C PHE A 86 -6.98 5.54 3.86
N GLY A 87 -8.13 6.21 3.82
CA GLY A 87 -8.79 6.75 5.01
C GLY A 87 -9.16 5.65 6.01
N ILE A 88 -9.70 4.53 5.54
CA ILE A 88 -10.01 3.36 6.39
C ILE A 88 -8.72 2.77 6.97
N LEU A 89 -7.71 2.51 6.14
CA LEU A 89 -6.42 1.95 6.57
C LEU A 89 -5.80 2.77 7.70
N THR A 90 -5.82 4.09 7.54
CA THR A 90 -5.16 5.02 8.47
C THR A 90 -6.06 5.49 9.60
N THR A 91 -7.32 5.05 9.65
CA THR A 91 -8.34 5.60 10.55
C THR A 91 -8.44 7.14 10.47
N GLY A 92 -8.21 7.69 9.27
CA GLY A 92 -8.18 9.13 9.00
C GLY A 92 -6.89 9.86 9.40
N SER A 93 -5.90 9.20 10.01
CA SER A 93 -4.63 9.82 10.39
C SER A 93 -3.43 8.92 10.08
N PRO A 94 -2.67 9.22 9.01
CA PRO A 94 -1.45 8.48 8.68
C PRO A 94 -0.42 8.47 9.83
N GLN A 95 -0.34 9.58 10.57
CA GLN A 95 0.55 9.71 11.72
C GLN A 95 0.14 8.76 12.85
N HIS A 96 -1.16 8.70 13.17
CA HIS A 96 -1.68 7.79 14.18
C HIS A 96 -1.48 6.33 13.78
N HIS A 97 -1.69 6.00 12.51
CA HIS A 97 -1.46 4.65 11.98
C HIS A 97 0.02 4.22 12.10
N ALA A 98 0.96 5.11 11.78
CA ALA A 98 2.39 4.85 11.97
C ALA A 98 2.75 4.63 13.46
N ASP A 99 2.14 5.40 14.36
CA ASP A 99 2.33 5.24 15.81
C ASP A 99 1.80 3.89 16.31
N ILE A 100 0.59 3.48 15.88
CA ILE A 100 0.02 2.17 16.20
C ILE A 100 0.97 1.05 15.77
N LEU A 101 1.44 1.07 14.52
CA LEU A 101 2.35 0.05 14.00
C LEU A 101 3.68 0.00 14.76
N TYR A 102 4.22 1.15 15.16
CA TYR A 102 5.39 1.20 16.04
C TYR A 102 5.10 0.50 17.37
N GLN A 103 3.98 0.83 18.03
CA GLN A 103 3.62 0.26 19.34
C GLN A 103 3.42 -1.25 19.25
N GLU A 104 2.72 -1.73 18.22
CA GLU A 104 2.51 -3.15 17.98
C GLU A 104 3.83 -3.89 17.71
N TYR A 105 4.70 -3.31 16.87
CA TYR A 105 6.03 -3.86 16.64
C TYR A 105 6.82 -3.96 17.96
N GLN A 106 6.84 -2.91 18.78
CA GLN A 106 7.57 -2.93 20.05
C GLN A 106 6.99 -3.95 21.04
N ARG A 107 5.66 -4.08 21.14
CA ARG A 107 5.00 -5.10 21.96
C ARG A 107 5.37 -6.52 21.53
N SER A 108 5.65 -6.72 20.25
CA SER A 108 6.06 -8.03 19.72
C SER A 108 7.52 -8.40 20.05
N VAL A 109 8.32 -7.46 20.56
CA VAL A 109 9.70 -7.71 21.00
C VAL A 109 9.66 -8.33 22.39
N THR A 110 9.97 -9.63 22.46
CA THR A 110 9.99 -10.41 23.71
C THR A 110 11.34 -11.06 23.92
N LEU A 111 11.56 -11.70 25.08
CA LEU A 111 12.78 -12.47 25.34
C LEU A 111 12.96 -13.60 24.30
N ASP A 112 11.86 -14.28 23.93
CA ASP A 112 11.87 -15.37 22.95
C ASP A 112 11.92 -14.85 21.50
N ARG A 113 11.54 -13.59 21.27
CA ARG A 113 11.55 -12.94 19.96
C ARG A 113 12.24 -11.56 20.06
N PRO A 114 13.57 -11.53 20.20
CA PRO A 114 14.31 -10.30 20.45
C PRO A 114 14.35 -9.34 19.25
N GLN A 115 13.86 -9.76 18.08
CA GLN A 115 13.76 -8.92 16.87
C GLN A 115 12.33 -8.42 16.60
N GLY A 116 11.35 -8.83 17.43
CA GLY A 116 9.95 -8.57 17.19
C GLY A 116 9.40 -9.27 15.95
N SER A 117 8.13 -9.01 15.65
CA SER A 117 7.45 -9.46 14.44
C SER A 117 7.65 -8.45 13.32
N ARG A 118 8.77 -8.58 12.61
CA ARG A 118 9.10 -7.71 11.47
C ARG A 118 8.01 -7.70 10.38
N SER A 119 7.26 -8.78 10.23
CA SER A 119 6.14 -8.88 9.28
C SER A 119 5.14 -7.74 9.42
N LEU A 120 4.90 -7.22 10.63
CA LEU A 120 4.00 -6.08 10.86
C LEU A 120 4.39 -4.85 10.03
N LEU A 121 5.69 -4.55 9.99
CA LEU A 121 6.22 -3.41 9.23
C LEU A 121 6.36 -3.74 7.75
N ASP A 122 6.81 -4.95 7.41
CA ASP A 122 6.95 -5.37 6.01
C ASP A 122 5.58 -5.39 5.28
N ASP A 123 4.55 -5.94 5.92
CA ASP A 123 3.20 -6.04 5.35
C ASP A 123 2.57 -4.64 5.19
N ALA A 124 2.75 -3.76 6.18
CA ALA A 124 2.28 -2.38 6.09
C ALA A 124 2.97 -1.59 4.98
N VAL A 125 4.30 -1.70 4.83
CA VAL A 125 5.03 -1.07 3.71
C VAL A 125 4.52 -1.59 2.37
N LEU A 126 4.20 -2.89 2.27
CA LEU A 126 3.67 -3.48 1.04
C LEU A 126 2.27 -2.98 0.71
N GLU A 127 1.39 -2.90 1.70
CA GLU A 127 0.03 -2.38 1.49
C GLU A 127 0.05 -0.93 1.02
N VAL A 128 0.80 -0.05 1.70
CA VAL A 128 0.88 1.37 1.31
C VAL A 128 1.60 1.53 -0.04
N SER A 129 2.61 0.71 -0.34
CA SER A 129 3.25 0.72 -1.68
C SER A 129 2.29 0.29 -2.79
N SER A 130 1.37 -0.64 -2.51
CA SER A 130 0.34 -1.02 -3.48
C SER A 130 -0.63 0.13 -3.74
N LEU A 131 -1.02 0.88 -2.71
CA LEU A 131 -1.86 2.07 -2.85
C LEU A 131 -1.16 3.16 -3.66
N GLU A 132 0.11 3.45 -3.34
CA GLU A 132 0.92 4.42 -4.09
C GLU A 132 0.96 4.04 -5.58
N GLN A 133 1.26 2.77 -5.88
CA GLN A 133 1.34 2.30 -7.26
C GLN A 133 0.02 2.48 -8.02
N SER A 134 -1.11 2.12 -7.40
CA SER A 134 -2.43 2.30 -8.04
C SER A 134 -2.76 3.78 -8.27
N LEU A 135 -2.36 4.69 -7.37
CA LEU A 135 -2.50 6.14 -7.58
C LEU A 135 -1.59 6.66 -8.71
N ARG A 136 -0.36 6.16 -8.83
CA ARG A 136 0.55 6.47 -9.94
C ARG A 136 0.02 5.98 -11.29
N GLU A 137 -0.68 4.87 -11.30
CA GLU A 137 -1.37 4.39 -12.50
C GLU A 137 -2.48 5.38 -12.93
N GLN A 138 -3.23 5.94 -11.98
CA GLN A 138 -4.21 6.99 -12.27
C GLN A 138 -3.55 8.30 -12.71
N GLU A 139 -2.39 8.67 -12.13
CA GLU A 139 -1.58 9.79 -12.58
C GLU A 139 -1.30 9.71 -14.08
N HIS A 140 -0.91 8.53 -14.55
CA HIS A 140 -0.62 8.31 -15.96
C HIS A 140 -1.87 8.45 -16.85
N VAL A 141 -3.02 7.92 -16.41
CA VAL A 141 -4.28 8.03 -17.14
C VAL A 141 -4.74 9.49 -17.26
N ILE A 142 -4.65 10.24 -16.16
CA ILE A 142 -5.02 11.66 -16.10
C ILE A 142 -4.17 12.47 -17.09
N LEU A 143 -2.85 12.31 -17.05
CA LEU A 143 -1.93 13.00 -17.95
C LEU A 143 -2.20 12.68 -19.43
N ASN A 144 -2.42 11.40 -19.75
CA ASN A 144 -2.71 10.96 -21.12
C ASN A 144 -4.09 11.42 -21.62
N SER A 145 -5.02 11.72 -20.71
CA SER A 145 -6.36 12.22 -21.04
C SER A 145 -6.41 13.76 -21.11
N GLY A 146 -5.27 14.45 -20.96
CA GLY A 146 -5.18 15.91 -20.94
C GLY A 146 -5.62 16.57 -19.63
N GLY A 147 -5.90 15.78 -18.59
CA GLY A 147 -6.20 16.29 -17.25
C GLY A 147 -4.92 16.77 -16.57
N THR A 148 -4.80 18.08 -16.32
CA THR A 148 -3.61 18.66 -15.68
C THR A 148 -3.94 19.65 -14.57
N GLY A 149 -5.23 19.99 -14.39
CA GLY A 149 -5.70 20.94 -13.38
C GLY A 149 -6.28 20.22 -12.15
N SER A 150 -7.59 20.40 -11.95
CA SER A 150 -8.29 19.95 -10.73
C SER A 150 -8.17 18.44 -10.46
N GLU A 151 -8.04 17.64 -11.51
CA GLU A 151 -7.88 16.18 -11.44
C GLU A 151 -6.54 15.80 -10.84
N MET A 152 -5.46 16.48 -11.28
CA MET A 152 -4.13 16.30 -10.72
C MET A 152 -4.06 16.79 -9.28
N GLU A 153 -4.72 17.90 -8.94
CA GLU A 153 -4.80 18.39 -7.55
C GLU A 153 -5.50 17.37 -6.63
N LYS A 154 -6.64 16.82 -7.06
CA LYS A 154 -7.37 15.78 -6.33
C LYS A 154 -6.54 14.50 -6.15
N LEU A 155 -5.82 14.08 -7.19
CA LEU A 155 -4.89 12.96 -7.10
C LEU A 155 -3.80 13.24 -6.05
N ARG A 156 -3.16 14.42 -6.11
CA ARG A 156 -2.07 14.80 -5.21
C ARG A 156 -2.51 14.87 -3.75
N ALA A 157 -3.72 15.34 -3.49
CA ALA A 157 -4.32 15.35 -2.16
C ALA A 157 -4.38 13.96 -1.50
N VAL A 158 -4.38 12.88 -2.29
CA VAL A 158 -4.36 11.49 -1.79
C VAL A 158 -2.95 10.88 -1.88
N LEU A 159 -2.25 11.09 -2.99
CA LEU A 159 -0.94 10.52 -3.26
C LEU A 159 0.13 11.02 -2.28
N ASP A 160 0.14 12.31 -1.97
CA ASP A 160 1.19 12.89 -1.12
C ASP A 160 1.15 12.33 0.32
N PRO A 161 -0.03 12.24 1.00
CA PRO A 161 -0.14 11.53 2.27
C PRO A 161 0.26 10.04 2.22
N VAL A 162 -0.06 9.33 1.13
CA VAL A 162 0.33 7.93 0.93
C VAL A 162 1.85 7.80 0.84
N CYS A 163 2.51 8.66 0.05
CA CYS A 163 3.97 8.69 -0.06
C CYS A 163 4.64 9.04 1.29
N LEU A 164 4.08 10.00 2.04
CA LEU A 164 4.55 10.36 3.37
C LEU A 164 4.50 9.17 4.33
N LEU A 165 3.34 8.51 4.43
CA LEU A 165 3.18 7.34 5.28
C LEU A 165 4.18 6.25 4.91
N LYS A 166 4.28 5.93 3.61
CA LYS A 166 5.24 4.94 3.12
C LYS A 166 6.66 5.25 3.58
N GLY A 167 7.09 6.51 3.45
CA GLY A 167 8.42 6.95 3.90
C GLY A 167 8.65 6.72 5.39
N TRP A 168 7.65 6.99 6.23
CA TRP A 168 7.73 6.72 7.67
C TRP A 168 7.80 5.22 7.98
N LEU A 169 7.01 4.40 7.30
CA LEU A 169 7.04 2.95 7.47
C LEU A 169 8.37 2.34 7.01
N GLU A 170 8.92 2.81 5.89
CA GLU A 170 10.24 2.41 5.39
C GLU A 170 11.36 2.80 6.37
N GLU A 171 11.29 3.99 6.98
CA GLU A 171 12.21 4.40 8.04
C GLU A 171 12.13 3.43 9.24
N MET A 172 10.93 3.16 9.76
CA MET A 172 10.75 2.26 10.89
C MET A 172 11.28 0.86 10.59
N LEU A 173 10.98 0.32 9.40
CA LEU A 173 11.46 -0.98 8.96
C LEU A 173 12.99 -1.00 8.90
N CYS A 174 13.62 0.04 8.35
CA CYS A 174 15.06 0.15 8.26
C CYS A 174 15.71 0.17 9.66
N GLU A 175 15.15 0.91 10.61
CA GLU A 175 15.65 0.97 11.98
C GLU A 175 15.43 -0.34 12.74
N ALA A 176 14.27 -0.99 12.56
CA ALA A 176 13.97 -2.31 13.09
C ALA A 176 14.95 -3.38 12.57
N MET A 177 15.32 -3.31 11.28
CA MET A 177 16.33 -4.19 10.68
C MET A 177 17.74 -4.00 11.25
N ILE A 178 18.07 -2.81 11.75
CA ILE A 178 19.33 -2.56 12.44
C ILE A 178 19.25 -3.18 13.85
N SER A 179 18.25 -2.76 14.63
CA SER A 179 17.84 -3.42 15.87
C SER A 179 16.57 -2.77 16.42
N PRO A 180 15.70 -3.52 17.13
CA PRO A 180 14.52 -2.94 17.79
C PRO A 180 14.88 -1.83 18.78
N ALA A 181 16.06 -1.93 19.43
CA ALA A 181 16.58 -0.92 20.34
C ALA A 181 16.92 0.41 19.63
N CYS A 182 17.38 0.36 18.38
CA CYS A 182 17.65 1.55 17.57
C CYS A 182 16.35 2.27 17.23
N LEU A 183 15.34 1.53 16.74
CA LEU A 183 14.01 2.07 16.49
C LEU A 183 13.38 2.67 17.76
N LYS A 184 13.43 1.95 18.88
CA LYS A 184 12.92 2.45 20.17
C LYS A 184 13.61 3.74 20.60
N ARG A 185 14.94 3.82 20.45
CA ARG A 185 15.70 5.03 20.78
C ARG A 185 15.26 6.23 19.94
N LYS A 186 15.13 6.05 18.63
CA LYS A 186 14.66 7.11 17.72
C LYS A 186 13.24 7.57 18.06
N TYR A 187 12.34 6.65 18.37
CA TYR A 187 10.99 6.99 18.81
C TYR A 187 11.01 7.84 20.09
N LEU A 188 11.74 7.40 21.12
CA LEU A 188 11.85 8.12 22.40
C LEU A 188 12.46 9.52 22.24
N ARG A 189 13.37 9.70 21.27
CA ARG A 189 13.97 10.99 20.95
C ARG A 189 13.15 11.85 19.98
N ARG A 190 11.98 11.36 19.54
CA ARG A 190 11.12 12.00 18.53
C ARG A 190 11.87 12.27 17.21
N GLU A 191 12.78 11.37 16.83
CA GLU A 191 13.59 11.48 15.64
C GLU A 191 12.93 10.84 14.40
N LEU A 192 11.90 10.01 14.58
CA LEU A 192 11.15 9.39 13.48
C LEU A 192 10.34 10.43 12.71
N GLY A 193 10.26 10.30 11.39
CA GLY A 193 9.63 11.27 10.50
C GLY A 193 8.20 11.63 10.90
N PHE A 194 7.38 10.65 11.28
CA PHE A 194 5.98 10.88 11.68
C PHE A 194 5.86 11.66 13.01
N LEU A 195 6.87 11.66 13.87
CA LEU A 195 6.86 12.41 15.14
C LEU A 195 7.30 13.88 14.98
N ARG A 196 7.88 14.22 13.82
CA ARG A 196 8.36 15.57 13.48
C ARG A 196 7.43 16.31 12.52
N TYR A 197 6.41 15.61 12.03
CA TYR A 197 5.42 16.15 11.12
C TYR A 197 4.37 16.93 11.92
N ASN A 198 4.32 18.25 11.70
CA ASN A 198 3.33 19.17 12.24
C ASN A 198 2.40 19.62 11.13
#